data_AF-A0A915LZS6-F1
#
_entry.id   AF-A0A915LZS6-F1
#
_cell.length_a   1.000
_cell.length_b   1.000
_cell.length_c   1.000
_cell.angle_alpha   90.00
_cell.angle_beta   90.00
_cell.angle_gamma   90.00
#
_symmetry.space_group_name_H-M   'P 1'
#
loop_
_entity.id
_entity.type
_entity.pdbx_description
1 polymer ?
#
loop_
_entity_poly.entity_id
_entity_poly.type
_entity_poly.pdbx_seq_one_letter_code
_entity_poly.pdbx_strand_id
1 'polypeptide(L)' 'VTVSIVLKNIVWHKHSAEVDLTLKQEWEDSRLAFHLDHREGIHEVLLPKNATVWKPDTFFVGAQEQAPSIGNKG' A
#
# COMPACT_ATOMS: atom_id res chain seq x y z
N VAL A 1 -6.19 -12.28 -1.95
CA VAL A 1 -5.59 -10.98 -1.58
C VAL A 1 -5.31 -10.99 -0.09
N THR A 2 -4.12 -10.57 0.30
CA THR A 2 -3.69 -10.42 1.69
C THR A 2 -3.48 -8.94 1.94
N VAL A 3 -3.92 -8.46 3.10
CA VAL A 3 -3.79 -7.06 3.50
C VAL A 3 -3.13 -7.01 4.86
N SER A 4 -2.12 -6.16 5.01
CA SER A 4 -1.54 -5.83 6.32
C SER A 4 -1.46 -4.32 6.50
N ILE A 5 -1.71 -3.90 7.73
CA ILE A 5 -1.65 -2.49 8.15
C ILE A 5 -0.60 -2.39 9.24
N VAL A 6 0.36 -1.50 9.04
CA VAL A 6 1.33 -1.11 10.08
C VAL A 6 0.97 0.28 10.56
N LEU A 7 0.57 0.39 11.82
CA LEU A 7 0.27 1.66 12.47
C LEU A 7 1.57 2.24 13.02
N LYS A 8 1.88 3.49 12.67
CA LYS A 8 3.07 4.20 13.16
C LYS A 8 2.73 5.06 14.37
N ASN A 9 1.67 5.85 14.26
CA ASN A 9 1.18 6.75 15.30
C ASN A 9 -0.34 6.69 15.38
N ILE A 10 -0.88 6.90 16.58
CA ILE A 10 -2.31 7.02 16.83
C ILE A 10 -2.55 8.19 17.79
N VAL A 11 -3.38 9.15 17.39
CA VAL A 11 -3.87 10.22 18.26
C VAL A 11 -5.36 9.99 18.50
N TRP A 12 -5.73 9.81 19.77
CA TRP A 12 -7.11 9.52 20.15
C TRP A 12 -7.90 10.79 20.40
N HIS A 13 -9.14 10.82 19.92
CA HIS A 13 -10.14 11.82 20.23
C HIS A 13 -11.38 11.16 20.85
N LYS A 14 -12.35 11.97 21.27
CA LYS A 14 -13.56 11.48 21.96
C LYS A 14 -14.36 10.47 21.13
N HIS A 15 -14.41 10.65 19.80
CA HIS A 15 -15.21 9.84 18.88
C HIS A 15 -14.47 9.46 17.59
N SER A 16 -13.15 9.68 17.53
CA SER A 16 -12.32 9.41 16.34
C SER A 16 -10.86 9.19 16.75
N ALA A 17 -10.03 8.76 15.80
CA ALA A 17 -8.58 8.74 15.95
C ALA A 17 -7.92 9.16 14.64
N GLU A 18 -6.82 9.90 14.75
CA GLU A 18 -5.91 10.15 13.62
C GLU A 18 -4.81 9.09 13.64
N VAL A 19 -4.51 8.54 12.46
CA VAL A 19 -3.63 7.37 12.34
C VAL A 19 -2.65 7.57 11.20
N ASP A 20 -1.36 7.52 11.52
CA ASP A 20 -0.32 7.33 10.51
C ASP A 20 -0.17 5.84 10.24
N LEU A 21 -0.43 5.39 9.02
CA LEU A 21 -0.35 3.97 8.67
C LEU A 21 0.41 3.69 7.37
N THR A 22 0.80 2.44 7.20
CA THR A 22 1.28 1.88 5.94
C THR A 22 0.41 0.68 5.59
N LEU A 23 -0.28 0.77 4.45
CA LEU A 23 -1.08 -0.31 3.88
C LEU A 23 -0.21 -1.13 2.93
N LYS A 24 -0.08 -2.43 3.18
CA LYS A 24 0.57 -3.38 2.27
C LYS A 24 -0.48 -4.36 1.75
N GLN A 25 -0.50 -4.58 0.44
CA GLN A 25 -1.42 -5.46 -0.24
C GLN A 25 -0.65 -6.44 -1.11
N GLU A 26 -1.00 -7.72 -1.02
CA GLU A 26 -0.41 -8.80 -1.81
C GLU A 26 -1.53 -9.57 -2.51
N TRP A 27 -1.41 -9.75 -3.83
CA TRP A 27 -2.35 -10.54 -4.61
C TRP A 27 -1.61 -11.26 -5.74
N GLU A 28 -2.18 -12.37 -6.19
CA GLU A 28 -1.70 -13.09 -7.36
C GLU A 28 -2.48 -12.62 -8.59
N ASP A 29 -1.77 -12.29 -9.66
CA ASP A 29 -2.35 -11.96 -10.96
C ASP A 29 -1.69 -12.82 -12.04
N SER A 30 -2.40 -13.85 -12.50
CA SER A 30 -1.88 -14.81 -13.48
C SER A 30 -1.55 -14.17 -14.83
N ARG A 31 -2.07 -12.97 -15.12
CA ARG A 31 -1.74 -12.21 -16.35
C ARG A 31 -0.37 -11.56 -16.28
N LEU A 32 0.18 -11.39 -15.07
CA LEU A 32 1.54 -10.89 -14.83
C LEU A 32 2.57 -12.01 -14.73
N ALA A 33 2.16 -13.28 -14.92
CA ALA A 33 3.08 -14.40 -14.96
C ALA A 33 4.06 -14.22 -16.14
N PHE A 34 5.36 -14.36 -15.85
CA PHE A 34 6.43 -14.25 -16.82
C PHE A 34 7.28 -15.50 -16.76
N HIS A 35 7.65 -16.02 -17.93
CA HIS A 35 8.53 -17.18 -18.02
C HIS A 35 9.97 -16.70 -17.84
N LEU A 36 10.53 -16.99 -16.68
CA LEU A 36 11.97 -16.86 -16.44
C LEU A 36 12.62 -18.23 -16.59
N ASP A 37 13.79 -18.27 -17.22
CA ASP A 37 14.70 -19.39 -17.00
C ASP A 37 15.15 -19.33 -15.53
N HIS A 38 14.83 -20.38 -14.76
CA HIS A 38 15.21 -20.51 -13.35
C HIS A 38 16.72 -20.36 -13.10
N ARG A 39 17.55 -20.52 -14.14
CA ARG A 39 19.01 -20.34 -14.07
C ARG A 39 19.44 -18.87 -13.96
N GLU A 40 18.57 -17.92 -14.29
CA GLU A 40 18.91 -16.49 -14.25
C GLU A 40 18.72 -15.85 -12.87
N GLY A 41 18.15 -16.56 -11.89
CA GLY A 41 18.06 -16.09 -10.49
C GLY A 41 17.17 -14.85 -10.28
N ILE A 42 16.33 -14.50 -11.26
CA ILE A 42 15.38 -13.41 -11.14
C ILE A 42 14.14 -13.94 -10.41
N HIS A 43 13.73 -13.27 -9.33
CA HIS A 43 12.57 -13.66 -8.54
C HIS A 43 11.48 -12.58 -8.53
N GLU A 44 11.86 -11.33 -8.79
CA GLU A 44 10.98 -10.17 -8.76
C GLU A 44 11.35 -9.19 -9.86
N VAL A 45 10.34 -8.51 -10.39
CA VAL A 45 10.50 -7.43 -11.37
C VAL A 45 9.80 -6.19 -10.83
N LEU A 46 10.53 -5.08 -10.78
CA LEU A 46 9.93 -3.79 -10.46
C LEU A 46 9.15 -3.28 -11.67
N LEU A 47 7.85 -3.05 -11.49
CA LEU A 47 7.04 -2.46 -12.54
C LEU A 47 7.51 -1.03 -12.84
N PRO A 48 7.62 -0.63 -14.12
CA PRO A 48 7.95 0.74 -14.47
C PRO A 48 6.83 1.68 -14.04
N LYS A 49 7.16 2.96 -13.77
CA LYS A 49 6.23 3.95 -13.18
C LYS A 49 4.95 4.20 -13.99
N ASN A 50 4.97 3.90 -15.28
CA ASN A 50 3.85 4.07 -16.21
C ASN A 50 3.06 2.78 -16.48
N ALA A 51 3.43 1.66 -15.85
CA ALA A 51 2.68 0.42 -15.99
C ALA A 51 1.30 0.56 -15.34
N THR A 52 0.26 0.21 -16.07
CA THR A 52 -1.09 0.07 -15.52
C THR A 52 -1.33 -1.40 -15.24
N VAL A 53 -1.46 -1.75 -13.96
CA VAL A 53 -1.84 -3.10 -13.53
C VAL A 53 -3.15 -3.01 -12.76
N TRP A 54 -3.94 -4.08 -12.83
CA TRP A 54 -5.10 -4.19 -11.96
C TRP A 54 -4.61 -4.27 -10.50
N LYS A 55 -5.28 -3.53 -9.63
CA LYS A 55 -5.06 -3.54 -8.18
C LYS A 55 -6.42 -3.64 -7.48
N PRO A 56 -6.48 -4.22 -6.27
CA PRO A 56 -7.70 -4.20 -5.47
C PRO A 56 -8.16 -2.76 -5.22
N ASP A 57 -9.47 -2.54 -5.35
CA ASP A 57 -10.11 -1.26 -5.05
C ASP A 57 -10.35 -1.14 -3.53
N THR A 58 -9.26 -0.91 -2.80
CA THR A 58 -9.24 -0.88 -1.34
C THR A 58 -9.42 0.54 -0.84
N PHE A 59 -10.40 0.73 0.06
CA PHE A 59 -10.70 2.02 0.69
C PHE A 59 -11.00 1.85 2.19
N PHE A 60 -10.86 2.92 2.95
CA PHE A 60 -11.19 2.96 4.38
C PHE A 60 -12.59 3.55 4.57
N VAL A 61 -13.53 2.73 5.07
CA VAL A 61 -14.89 3.18 5.38
C VAL A 61 -14.87 4.10 6.60
N GLY A 62 -15.46 5.30 6.48
CA GLY A 62 -15.56 6.26 7.59
C GLY A 62 -14.25 6.96 7.94
N ALA A 63 -13.18 6.75 7.17
CA ALA A 63 -11.96 7.52 7.30
C ALA A 63 -11.99 8.75 6.40
N GLN A 64 -11.29 9.79 6.83
CA GLN A 64 -11.05 10.98 6.03
C GLN A 64 -9.54 11.12 5.86
N GLU A 65 -9.07 11.08 4.62
CA GLU A 65 -7.66 11.31 4.32
C GLU A 65 -7.28 12.72 4.77
N GLN A 66 -6.32 12.82 5.67
CA GLN A 66 -5.70 14.08 6.02
C GLN A 66 -4.43 14.24 5.17
N ALA A 67 -4.23 15.44 4.62
CA ALA A 67 -2.97 15.77 3.98
C ALA A 67 -1.83 15.54 4.99
N PRO A 68 -0.63 15.13 4.55
CA PRO A 68 0.53 15.05 5.43
C PRO A 68 0.62 16.35 6.22
N SER A 69 0.62 16.27 7.54
CA SER A 69 0.85 17.43 8.40
C SER A 69 2.25 17.93 8.09
N ILE A 70 2.35 18.96 7.24
CA ILE A 70 3.58 19.69 7.01
C ILE A 70 3.89 20.31 8.37
N GLY A 71 4.76 19.68 9.14
CA GLY A 71 5.13 20.14 10.47
C GLY A 71 5.46 21.63 10.38
N ASN A 72 4.71 22.44 11.12
CA ASN A 72 5.03 23.85 11.32
C ASN A 72 6.43 23.90 11.92
N LYS A 73 7.43 24.18 11.08
CA LYS A 73 8.74 24.63 11.54
C LYS A 73 8.57 26.08 11.97
N GLY A 74 8.08 26.25 13.20
CA GLY A 74 8.26 27.49 13.96
C GLY A 74 9.68 27.57 14.51
#